data_AF-A0A6M0BJ85-F1
#
_entry.id   AF-A0A6M0BJ85-F1
#
_cell.length_a   1.000
_cell.length_b   1.000
_cell.length_c   1.000
_cell.angle_alpha   90.00
_cell.angle_beta   90.00
_cell.angle_gamma   90.00
#
_symmetry.space_group_name_H-M   'P 1'
#
loop_
_entity.id
_entity.type
_entity.pdbx_description
1 polymer ?
#
loop_
_entity_poly.entity_id
_entity_poly.type
_entity_poly.pdbx_seq_one_letter_code
_entity_poly.pdbx_strand_id
1 'polypeptide(L)' 'MATGMLLNGQWTNEAYQQDPQGRFMRNPTKFRNWIRADGSTDYKPASGRYHLYVSYACPWAHRTLIMRALKGLE' A
#
# COMPACT_ATOMS: atom_id res chain seq x y z
N MET A 1 13.78 6.13 16.18
CA MET A 1 13.54 6.50 14.77
C MET A 1 12.04 6.69 14.60
N ALA A 2 11.56 7.93 14.53
CA ALA A 2 10.17 8.19 14.24
C ALA A 2 9.93 7.90 12.74
N THR A 3 9.05 6.95 12.46
CA THR A 3 8.42 6.78 11.15
C THR A 3 7.65 8.05 10.81
N GLY A 4 8.01 8.73 9.73
CA GLY A 4 7.33 9.96 9.32
C GLY A 4 5.98 9.73 8.63
N MET A 5 5.22 10.80 8.48
CA MET A 5 3.86 10.80 7.94
C MET A 5 3.64 11.98 6.98
N LEU A 6 2.66 11.86 6.10
CA LEU A 6 2.23 12.94 5.22
C LEU A 6 0.94 13.57 5.76
N LEU A 7 1.00 14.84 6.16
CA LEU A 7 -0.14 15.64 6.63
C LEU A 7 -0.42 16.75 5.62
N ASN A 8 -1.60 16.76 5.01
CA ASN A 8 -2.01 17.76 4.01
C ASN A 8 -0.97 17.99 2.88
N GLY A 9 -0.32 16.91 2.44
CA GLY A 9 0.69 16.97 1.37
C GLY A 9 2.09 17.34 1.84
N GLN A 10 2.31 17.63 3.13
CA GLN A 10 3.61 17.94 3.70
C GLN A 10 4.15 16.76 4.53
N TRP A 11 5.44 16.48 4.41
CA TRP A 11 6.10 15.42 5.19
C TRP A 11 6.43 15.91 6.60
N THR A 12 6.13 15.10 7.61
CA THR A 12 6.41 15.38 9.02
C THR A 12 7.07 14.18 9.69
N ASN A 13 7.78 14.43 10.79
CA ASN A 13 8.40 13.39 11.63
C ASN A 13 7.61 13.17 12.93
N GLU A 14 6.34 13.55 12.95
CA GLU A 14 5.47 13.34 14.11
C GLU A 14 5.26 11.85 14.40
N ALA A 15 5.14 11.51 15.68
CA ALA A 15 4.93 10.13 16.10
C ALA A 15 3.49 9.67 15.80
N TYR A 16 3.32 8.36 15.61
CA TYR A 16 1.99 7.78 15.49
C TYR A 16 1.13 8.04 16.74
N GLN A 17 -0.17 8.25 16.51
CA GLN A 17 -1.11 8.45 17.61
C GLN A 17 -1.26 7.18 18.46
N GLN A 18 -1.50 7.40 19.74
CA GLN A 18 -1.85 6.36 20.70
C GLN A 18 -3.24 6.64 21.26
N ASP A 19 -3.94 5.60 21.67
CA ASP A 19 -5.18 5.79 22.42
C ASP A 19 -4.88 6.21 23.88
N PRO A 20 -5.90 6.56 24.69
CA PRO A 20 -5.69 6.95 26.09
C PRO A 20 -5.05 5.87 26.97
N GLN A 21 -5.00 4.61 26.50
CA GLN A 21 -4.34 3.48 27.17
C GLN A 21 -2.93 3.22 26.62
N GLY A 22 -2.41 4.09 25.72
CA GLY A 22 -1.09 3.98 25.13
C GLY A 22 -0.99 2.96 23.98
N ARG A 23 -2.11 2.39 23.51
CA ARG A 23 -2.07 1.44 22.40
C ARG A 23 -1.79 2.16 21.09
N PHE A 24 -0.90 1.58 20.30
CA PHE A 24 -0.59 2.05 18.96
C PHE A 24 -1.84 2.06 18.07
N MET A 25 -2.18 3.24 17.52
CA MET A 25 -3.26 3.38 16.55
C MET A 25 -2.69 3.36 15.14
N ARG A 26 -2.96 2.28 14.41
CA ARG A 26 -2.51 2.14 13.02
C ARG A 26 -3.40 2.95 12.09
N ASN A 27 -2.80 3.83 11.30
CA ASN A 27 -3.50 4.50 10.22
C ASN A 27 -4.04 3.48 9.20
N PRO A 28 -5.31 3.59 8.78
CA PRO A 28 -5.87 2.69 7.78
C PRO A 28 -5.22 2.92 6.40
N THR A 29 -5.05 1.86 5.62
CA THR A 29 -4.65 1.97 4.21
C THR A 29 -5.71 2.75 3.43
N LYS A 30 -5.30 3.84 2.77
CA LYS A 30 -6.20 4.79 2.10
C LYS A 30 -6.72 4.30 0.74
N PHE A 31 -5.84 3.77 -0.11
CA PHE A 31 -6.21 3.34 -1.45
C PHE A 31 -6.73 1.90 -1.43
N ARG A 32 -7.98 1.70 -1.86
CA ARG A 32 -8.71 0.41 -1.78
C ARG A 32 -9.40 0.01 -3.09
N ASN A 33 -9.05 0.67 -4.19
CA ASN A 33 -9.61 0.36 -5.50
C ASN A 33 -9.14 -1.02 -5.99
N TRP A 34 -9.92 -1.64 -6.86
CA TRP A 34 -9.65 -2.98 -7.39
C TRP A 34 -9.42 -2.95 -8.90
N ILE A 35 -8.53 -3.81 -9.38
CA ILE A 35 -8.38 -4.13 -10.80
C ILE A 35 -9.30 -5.33 -11.09
N ARG A 36 -10.29 -5.17 -11.96
CA ARG A 36 -11.27 -6.23 -12.28
C ARG A 36 -11.58 -6.32 -13.77
N ALA A 37 -11.69 -7.56 -14.26
CA ALA A 37 -12.01 -7.85 -15.66
C ALA A 37 -13.50 -7.69 -16.00
N ASP A 38 -14.38 -7.78 -15.00
CA ASP A 38 -15.84 -7.75 -15.15
C ASP A 38 -16.43 -6.35 -15.44
N GLY A 39 -15.59 -5.32 -15.50
CA GLY A 39 -16.03 -3.94 -15.74
C GLY A 39 -16.70 -3.26 -14.54
N SER A 40 -16.73 -3.87 -13.35
CA SER A 40 -17.30 -3.27 -12.14
C SER A 40 -16.45 -2.14 -11.54
N THR A 41 -15.28 -1.86 -12.13
CA THR A 41 -14.34 -0.82 -11.69
C THR A 41 -13.70 -0.15 -12.90
N ASP A 42 -13.26 1.09 -12.73
CA ASP A 42 -12.54 1.86 -13.78
C ASP A 42 -11.15 1.28 -14.14
N TYR A 43 -10.67 0.31 -13.35
CA TYR A 43 -9.34 -0.29 -13.47
C TYR A 43 -9.41 -1.65 -14.18
N LYS A 44 -9.48 -1.60 -15.52
CA LYS A 44 -9.42 -2.81 -16.36
C LYS A 44 -8.00 -3.41 -16.40
N PRO A 45 -7.81 -4.73 -16.32
CA PRO A 45 -6.52 -5.39 -16.54
C PRO A 45 -5.98 -5.05 -17.93
N ALA A 46 -4.72 -4.62 -18.02
CA ALA A 46 -4.04 -4.33 -19.28
C ALA A 46 -2.53 -4.41 -19.10
N SER A 47 -1.81 -4.93 -20.10
CA SER A 47 -0.35 -4.96 -20.12
C SER A 47 0.22 -3.53 -20.16
N GLY A 48 1.32 -3.30 -19.45
CA GLY A 48 2.00 -2.00 -19.39
C GLY A 48 1.24 -0.87 -18.68
N ARG A 49 0.03 -1.11 -18.14
CA ARG A 49 -0.80 -0.06 -17.50
C ARG A 49 -0.49 0.16 -16.03
N TYR A 50 -0.10 -0.88 -15.30
CA TYR A 50 0.05 -0.85 -13.84
C TYR A 50 1.51 -1.00 -13.43
N HIS A 51 1.92 -0.24 -12.41
CA HIS A 51 3.26 -0.29 -11.85
C HIS A 51 3.20 -0.66 -10.36
N LEU A 52 4.18 -1.42 -9.90
CA LEU A 52 4.25 -1.93 -8.53
C LEU A 52 5.46 -1.34 -7.81
N TYR A 53 5.22 -0.48 -6.82
CA TYR A 53 6.26 0.08 -5.96
C TYR A 53 6.46 -0.79 -4.72
N VAL A 54 7.70 -1.23 -4.47
CA VAL A 54 8.03 -2.17 -3.38
C VAL A 54 9.36 -1.85 -2.71
N SER A 55 9.51 -2.35 -1.48
CA SER A 55 10.81 -2.57 -0.86
C SER A 55 10.97 -4.07 -0.61
N TYR A 56 12.11 -4.64 -1.02
CA TYR A 56 12.42 -6.06 -0.79
C TYR A 56 12.48 -6.43 0.70
N ALA A 57 12.72 -5.45 1.58
CA ALA A 57 12.73 -5.66 3.03
C ALA A 57 11.33 -5.71 3.66
N CYS A 58 10.29 -5.21 2.98
CA CYS A 58 8.96 -5.12 3.55
C CYS A 58 8.17 -6.42 3.35
N PRO A 59 7.76 -7.13 4.41
CA PRO A 59 7.06 -8.41 4.28
C PRO A 59 5.66 -8.25 3.64
N TRP A 60 5.02 -7.10 3.80
CA TRP A 60 3.73 -6.82 3.17
C TRP A 60 3.85 -6.64 1.65
N ALA A 61 4.89 -5.91 1.22
CA ALA A 61 5.19 -5.73 -0.20
C ALA A 61 5.70 -7.04 -0.82
N HIS A 62 6.48 -7.84 -0.10
CA HIS A 62 7.00 -9.11 -0.62
C HIS A 62 5.87 -10.08 -1.04
N ARG A 63 4.72 -10.06 -0.36
CA ARG A 63 3.55 -10.87 -0.77
C ARG A 63 3.12 -10.59 -2.21
N THR A 64 3.18 -9.33 -2.65
CA THR A 64 2.79 -8.98 -4.03
C THR A 64 3.82 -9.45 -5.04
N LEU A 65 5.12 -9.43 -4.69
CA LEU A 65 6.20 -9.96 -5.54
C LEU A 65 6.06 -11.48 -5.74
N ILE A 66 5.81 -12.23 -4.66
CA ILE A 66 5.58 -13.68 -4.74
C ILE A 66 4.41 -13.97 -5.69
N MET A 67 3.28 -13.28 -5.52
CA MET A 67 2.11 -13.50 -6.37
C MET A 67 2.34 -13.07 -7.82
N ARG A 68 3.11 -12.00 -8.06
CA ARG A 68 3.50 -11.58 -9.41
C ARG A 68 4.25 -12.68 -10.13
N ALA A 69 5.26 -13.27 -9.46
CA ALA A 69 6.05 -14.37 -10.02
C ALA A 69 5.25 -15.65 -10.23
N LEU A 70 4.45 -16.05 -9.23
CA LEU A 70 3.58 -17.24 -9.34
C LEU A 70 2.53 -17.13 -10.45
N LYS A 71 2.18 -15.91 -10.87
CA LYS A 71 1.18 -15.65 -11.91
C LYS A 71 1.78 -15.25 -13.25
N GLY A 72 3.11 -15.17 -13.38
CA GLY A 72 3.76 -14.77 -14.63
C GLY A 72 3.39 -13.35 -15.08
N LEU A 73 3.27 -12.42 -14.12
CA LEU A 73 2.84 -11.03 -14.36
C LEU A 73 4.03 -10.07 -14.45
N GLU A 74 5.18 -10.57 -14.89
CA GLU A 74 6.39 -9.78 -15.11
C GLU A 74 6.26 -8.71 -16.19
#